data_AF-A0A4Y9RTV3-F1
#
_entry.id   AF-A0A4Y9RTV3-F1
#
_cell.length_a   1.000
_cell.length_b   1.000
_cell.length_c   1.000
_cell.angle_alpha   90.00
_cell.angle_beta   90.00
_cell.angle_gamma   90.00
#
_symmetry.space_group_name_H-M   'P 1'
#
loop_
_entity.id
_entity.type
_entity.pdbx_description
1 polymer ?
#
loop_
_entity_poly.entity_id
_entity_poly.type
_entity_poly.pdbx_seq_one_letter_code
_entity_poly.pdbx_strand_id
1 'polypeptide(L)'
;MRTPRLALFASVAVLATAATAQAQDAPAPTSGATPAPSATTGSATFTDDELKKFDDAMVKVRAVSDTLNGAQPTPEQQAQMAAAVQDSGLEVTRFNTLSNAVAADPALAARIRVVNATPPAPGTPAAAVTDDELNRFVAAMTQIRTITAQVQNNQATPEQSAQLTAAVEGSGLTTERFNTISRLVSETTYLQAKAELAGARLETGVSQ
;
A
#
# COMPACT_ATOMS: atom_id res chain seq x y z
N MET A 1 -33.51 10.35 44.09
CA MET A 1 -34.41 11.40 44.61
C MET A 1 -33.57 12.54 45.18
N ARG A 2 -33.87 13.78 44.76
CA ARG A 2 -33.66 15.08 45.42
C ARG A 2 -32.23 15.65 45.59
N THR A 3 -31.85 16.49 44.62
CA THR A 3 -31.32 17.87 44.79
C THR A 3 -32.25 18.74 45.70
N PRO A 4 -32.02 20.04 46.02
CA PRO A 4 -30.99 21.03 45.62
C PRO A 4 -30.51 21.99 46.77
N ARG A 5 -29.67 22.99 46.44
CA ARG A 5 -29.76 24.43 46.81
C ARG A 5 -28.51 25.14 46.24
N LEU A 6 -28.57 25.86 45.12
CA LEU A 6 -29.23 27.14 44.80
C LEU A 6 -28.75 28.31 45.67
N ALA A 7 -27.90 29.16 45.08
CA ALA A 7 -27.81 30.60 45.31
C ALA A 7 -26.95 31.23 44.20
N LEU A 8 -27.08 32.48 43.78
CA LEU A 8 -28.21 33.38 43.48
C LEU A 8 -27.53 34.61 42.82
N PHE A 9 -28.04 35.03 41.66
CA PHE A 9 -28.02 36.36 40.99
C PHE A 9 -26.91 37.39 41.24
N ALA A 10 -26.40 37.95 40.13
CA ALA A 10 -26.47 39.40 39.88
C ALA A 10 -26.22 39.71 38.39
N SER A 11 -27.25 40.23 37.72
CA SER A 11 -27.19 40.79 36.37
C SER A 11 -27.01 42.31 36.45
N VAL A 12 -26.19 42.90 35.58
CA VAL A 12 -26.41 44.26 35.05
C VAL A 12 -25.94 44.30 33.60
N ALA A 13 -26.83 44.72 32.70
CA ALA A 13 -26.55 45.02 31.31
C ALA A 13 -26.25 46.52 31.14
N VAL A 14 -25.29 46.88 30.29
CA VAL A 14 -25.25 48.19 29.62
C VAL A 14 -24.78 47.99 28.18
N LEU A 15 -25.57 48.57 27.26
CA LEU A 15 -25.37 48.69 25.82
C LEU A 15 -24.72 50.05 25.54
N ALA A 16 -23.65 50.13 24.73
CA ALA A 16 -23.28 51.37 24.04
C ALA A 16 -22.36 51.10 22.82
N THR A 17 -22.74 51.73 21.72
CA THR A 17 -22.14 51.79 20.38
C THR A 17 -20.95 52.73 20.27
N ALA A 18 -19.97 52.45 19.40
CA ALA A 18 -19.44 53.36 18.36
C ALA A 18 -18.04 52.93 17.86
N ALA A 19 -17.86 53.02 16.54
CA ALA A 19 -16.63 52.77 15.81
C ALA A 19 -15.60 53.90 15.96
N THR A 20 -14.31 53.56 16.03
CA THR A 20 -13.22 54.32 15.38
C THR A 20 -12.10 53.36 14.99
N ALA A 21 -11.69 53.46 13.73
CA ALA A 21 -10.51 52.82 13.18
C ALA A 21 -9.27 53.66 13.53
N GLN A 22 -8.22 53.03 14.06
CA GLN A 22 -6.84 53.50 13.92
C GLN A 22 -5.93 52.29 13.74
N ALA A 23 -5.27 52.24 12.59
CA ALA A 23 -4.20 51.32 12.29
C ALA A 23 -2.96 51.66 13.14
N GLN A 24 -2.43 50.67 13.85
CA GLN A 24 -1.02 50.66 14.24
C GLN A 24 -0.41 49.33 13.79
N ASP A 25 0.51 49.49 12.85
CA ASP A 25 1.41 48.48 12.33
C ASP A 25 2.28 47.94 13.47
N ALA A 26 2.06 46.69 13.85
CA ALA A 26 2.95 45.92 14.69
C ALA A 26 3.06 44.52 14.07
N PRO A 27 4.27 44.05 13.71
CA PRO A 27 4.44 42.70 13.21
C PRO A 27 4.16 41.73 14.38
N ALA A 28 3.01 41.06 14.30
CA ALA A 28 2.73 39.90 15.13
C ALA A 28 3.77 38.81 14.79
N PRO A 29 4.40 38.16 15.79
CA PRO A 29 5.21 37.00 15.52
C PRO A 29 4.32 35.96 14.84
N THR A 30 4.74 35.55 13.65
CA THR A 30 4.25 34.37 12.98
C THR A 30 4.48 33.18 13.90
N SER A 31 3.50 32.84 14.73
CA SER A 31 3.36 31.49 15.25
C SER A 31 3.15 30.60 14.05
N GLY A 32 4.27 30.08 13.55
CA GLY A 32 4.28 29.07 12.52
C GLY A 32 3.30 27.99 12.92
N ALA A 33 2.32 27.76 12.05
CA ALA A 33 1.54 26.56 12.06
C ALA A 33 2.52 25.39 12.03
N THR A 34 2.75 24.75 13.18
CA THR A 34 3.28 23.39 13.19
C THR A 34 2.21 22.56 12.51
N PRO A 35 2.47 21.95 11.34
CA PRO A 35 1.55 20.94 10.83
C PRO A 35 1.55 19.85 11.88
N ALA A 36 0.40 19.59 12.50
CA ALA A 36 0.17 18.31 13.14
C ALA A 36 0.52 17.25 12.07
N PRO A 37 1.35 16.25 12.38
CA PRO A 37 1.68 15.22 11.40
C PRO A 37 0.36 14.59 10.97
N SER A 38 -0.06 14.87 9.74
CA SER A 38 -1.13 14.13 9.10
C SER A 38 -0.66 12.68 9.13
N ALA A 39 -1.35 11.85 9.90
CA ALA A 39 -1.20 10.41 9.82
C ALA A 39 -1.41 10.04 8.36
N THR A 40 -0.31 9.77 7.67
CA THR A 40 -0.31 9.29 6.30
C THR A 40 -0.79 7.85 6.40
N THR A 41 -2.09 7.68 6.20
CA THR A 41 -2.78 6.40 6.16
C THR A 41 -2.04 5.41 5.25
N GLY A 42 -1.55 4.32 5.84
CA GLY A 42 -1.44 3.00 5.20
C GLY A 42 -0.12 2.59 4.54
N SER A 43 0.66 3.48 3.90
CA SER A 43 1.86 3.06 3.14
C SER A 43 3.21 3.38 3.78
N ALA A 44 3.22 4.19 4.85
CA ALA A 44 4.45 4.68 5.50
C ALA A 44 4.91 3.87 6.73
N THR A 45 4.22 2.78 7.09
CA THR A 45 4.48 2.06 8.34
C THR A 45 5.68 1.10 8.28
N PHE A 46 6.01 0.59 7.08
CA PHE A 46 7.11 -0.35 6.87
C PHE A 46 8.02 0.11 5.73
N THR A 47 9.31 0.13 5.99
CA THR A 47 10.36 0.48 5.02
C THR A 47 10.72 -0.72 4.14
N ASP A 48 11.22 -0.48 2.93
CA ASP A 48 11.64 -1.57 2.03
C ASP A 48 12.81 -2.38 2.63
N ASP A 49 13.65 -1.74 3.43
CA ASP A 49 14.72 -2.40 4.19
C ASP A 49 14.14 -3.37 5.26
N GLU A 50 13.13 -2.93 6.03
CA GLU A 50 12.42 -3.82 6.96
C GLU A 50 11.76 -5.00 6.24
N LEU A 51 11.16 -4.76 5.07
CA LEU A 51 10.53 -5.83 4.27
C LEU A 51 11.56 -6.84 3.75
N LYS A 52 12.76 -6.37 3.38
CA LYS A 52 13.84 -7.25 2.96
C LYS A 52 14.39 -8.10 4.12
N LYS A 53 14.60 -7.47 5.28
CA LYS A 53 15.01 -8.20 6.50
C LYS A 53 13.95 -9.19 6.95
N PHE A 54 12.67 -8.87 6.75
CA PHE A 54 11.56 -9.76 7.08
C PHE A 54 11.57 -11.02 6.22
N ASP A 55 11.82 -10.88 4.93
CA ASP A 55 11.97 -12.02 4.02
C ASP A 55 13.17 -12.90 4.41
N ASP A 56 14.32 -12.30 4.73
CA ASP A 56 15.50 -13.03 5.23
C ASP A 56 15.22 -13.77 6.54
N ALA A 57 14.55 -13.11 7.49
CA ALA A 57 14.09 -13.72 8.73
C ALA A 57 13.15 -14.91 8.47
N MET A 58 12.19 -14.77 7.55
CA MET A 58 11.26 -15.84 7.18
C MET A 58 12.00 -17.06 6.64
N VAL A 59 13.01 -16.87 5.78
CA VAL A 59 13.84 -17.97 5.26
C VAL A 59 14.59 -18.68 6.39
N LYS A 60 15.21 -17.92 7.30
CA LYS A 60 15.95 -18.50 8.45
C LYS A 60 15.03 -19.20 9.45
N VAL A 61 13.89 -18.60 9.79
CA VAL A 61 12.88 -19.20 10.68
C VAL A 61 12.29 -20.46 10.05
N ARG A 62 12.07 -20.45 8.73
CA ARG A 62 11.60 -21.63 7.99
C ARG A 62 12.64 -22.75 8.01
N ALA A 63 13.92 -22.44 7.82
CA ALA A 63 15.00 -23.42 7.92
C ALA A 63 15.05 -24.09 9.29
N VAL A 64 14.90 -23.32 10.38
CA VAL A 64 14.79 -23.89 11.75
C VAL A 64 13.53 -24.74 11.87
N SER A 65 12.40 -24.27 11.32
CA SER A 65 11.12 -24.98 11.37
C SER A 65 11.13 -26.29 10.58
N ASP A 66 11.84 -26.36 9.46
CA ASP A 66 11.95 -27.59 8.65
C ASP A 66 12.74 -28.68 9.40
N THR A 67 13.64 -28.31 10.33
CA THR A 67 14.29 -29.30 11.23
C THR A 67 13.29 -29.99 12.17
N LEU A 68 12.14 -29.36 12.43
CA LEU A 68 11.13 -29.87 13.35
C LEU A 68 10.37 -31.08 12.78
N ASN A 69 10.38 -31.31 11.46
CA ASN A 69 9.61 -32.37 10.80
C ASN A 69 8.13 -32.46 11.27
N GLY A 70 7.51 -31.31 11.57
CA GLY A 70 6.13 -31.23 12.07
C GLY A 70 5.96 -31.39 13.59
N ALA A 71 7.04 -31.55 14.35
CA ALA A 71 7.02 -31.51 15.81
C ALA A 71 6.81 -30.07 16.32
N GLN A 72 6.27 -29.95 17.54
CA GLN A 72 6.19 -28.67 18.24
C GLN A 72 7.60 -28.15 18.54
N PRO A 73 7.90 -26.86 18.30
CA PRO A 73 9.20 -26.28 18.61
C PRO A 73 9.49 -26.32 20.11
N THR A 74 10.63 -26.89 20.48
CA THR A 74 11.16 -26.88 21.86
C THR A 74 11.54 -25.46 22.29
N PRO A 75 11.71 -25.18 23.60
CA PRO A 75 12.17 -23.88 24.07
C PRO A 75 13.49 -23.42 23.44
N GLU A 76 14.43 -24.34 23.22
CA GLU A 76 15.69 -24.05 22.53
C GLU A 76 15.46 -23.65 21.07
N GLN A 77 14.54 -24.32 20.38
CA GLN A 77 14.19 -23.98 18.99
C GLN A 77 13.42 -22.67 18.90
N GLN A 78 12.58 -22.35 19.89
CA GLN A 78 11.96 -21.02 20.00
C GLN A 78 13.02 -19.93 20.17
N ALA A 79 14.04 -20.17 20.99
CA ALA A 79 15.18 -19.27 21.11
C ALA A 79 15.99 -19.16 19.80
N GLN A 80 16.16 -20.26 19.06
CA GLN A 80 16.82 -20.24 17.75
C GLN A 80 16.01 -19.46 16.70
N MET A 81 14.69 -19.60 16.67
CA MET A 81 13.84 -18.79 15.79
C MET A 81 13.90 -17.30 16.15
N ALA A 82 13.88 -16.96 17.44
CA ALA A 82 14.05 -15.58 17.90
C ALA A 82 15.44 -15.02 17.51
N ALA A 83 16.49 -15.82 17.66
CA ALA A 83 17.85 -15.45 17.24
C ALA A 83 17.96 -15.28 15.72
N ALA A 84 17.30 -16.12 14.93
CA ALA A 84 17.25 -16.01 13.47
C ALA A 84 16.60 -14.69 13.02
N VAL A 85 15.53 -14.27 13.70
CA VAL A 85 14.90 -12.96 13.46
C VAL A 85 15.85 -11.83 13.83
N GLN A 86 16.52 -11.91 14.98
CA GLN A 86 17.49 -10.88 15.41
C GLN A 86 18.70 -10.79 14.47
N ASP A 87 19.17 -11.93 13.94
CA ASP A 87 20.28 -12.01 12.99
C ASP A 87 19.96 -11.35 11.64
N SER A 88 18.68 -11.32 11.23
CA SER A 88 18.24 -10.53 10.08
C SER A 88 18.28 -9.00 10.33
N GLY A 89 18.56 -8.57 11.56
CA GLY A 89 18.53 -7.16 11.96
C GLY A 89 17.12 -6.64 12.23
N LEU A 90 16.14 -7.53 12.43
CA LEU A 90 14.80 -7.20 12.89
C LEU A 90 14.61 -7.56 14.37
N GLU A 91 13.90 -6.70 15.09
CA GLU A 91 13.36 -7.04 16.40
C GLU A 91 12.26 -8.10 16.27
N VAL A 92 12.18 -9.04 17.22
CA VAL A 92 11.15 -10.09 17.24
C VAL A 92 9.73 -9.50 17.26
N THR A 93 9.51 -8.43 18.01
CA THR A 93 8.24 -7.69 18.04
C THR A 93 7.90 -7.09 16.67
N ARG A 94 8.90 -6.57 15.95
CA ARG A 94 8.73 -6.00 14.61
C ARG A 94 8.42 -7.08 13.59
N PHE A 95 9.12 -8.22 13.64
CA PHE A 95 8.82 -9.38 12.82
C PHE A 95 7.38 -9.86 13.01
N ASN A 96 6.92 -10.02 14.26
CA ASN A 96 5.53 -10.44 14.52
C ASN A 96 4.49 -9.43 14.02
N THR A 97 4.80 -8.14 14.10
CA THR A 97 3.94 -7.07 13.57
C THR A 97 3.86 -7.14 12.04
N LEU A 98 5.00 -7.32 11.38
CA LEU A 98 5.09 -7.52 9.93
C LEU A 98 4.36 -8.80 9.50
N SER A 99 4.55 -9.93 10.18
CA SER A 99 3.86 -11.19 9.90
C SER A 99 2.33 -11.03 9.91
N ASN A 100 1.79 -10.35 10.93
CA ASN A 100 0.36 -10.09 11.01
C ASN A 100 -0.12 -9.12 9.91
N ALA A 101 0.66 -8.07 9.63
CA ALA A 101 0.33 -7.11 8.58
C ALA A 101 0.34 -7.76 7.19
N VAL A 102 1.33 -8.60 6.90
CA VAL A 102 1.47 -9.32 5.62
C VAL A 102 0.35 -10.34 5.44
N ALA A 103 -0.06 -11.00 6.52
CA ALA A 103 -1.21 -11.92 6.49
C ALA A 103 -2.54 -11.19 6.27
N ALA A 104 -2.67 -9.95 6.74
CA ALA A 104 -3.87 -9.14 6.60
C ALA A 104 -3.93 -8.33 5.29
N ASP A 105 -2.78 -7.99 4.71
CA ASP A 105 -2.67 -7.14 3.52
C ASP A 105 -1.93 -7.85 2.37
N PRO A 106 -2.66 -8.33 1.34
CA PRO A 106 -2.04 -8.94 0.16
C PRO A 106 -1.15 -7.95 -0.62
N ALA A 107 -1.41 -6.65 -0.56
CA ALA A 107 -0.55 -5.65 -1.20
C ALA A 107 0.80 -5.53 -0.48
N LEU A 108 0.84 -5.72 0.85
CA LEU A 108 2.10 -5.77 1.59
C LEU A 108 2.92 -7.02 1.24
N ALA A 109 2.25 -8.18 1.10
CA ALA A 109 2.89 -9.40 0.63
C ALA A 109 3.48 -9.23 -0.78
N ALA A 110 2.75 -8.60 -1.70
CA ALA A 110 3.24 -8.30 -3.05
C ALA A 110 4.41 -7.30 -3.03
N ARG A 111 4.40 -6.32 -2.13
CA ARG A 111 5.51 -5.38 -1.95
C ARG A 111 6.80 -6.10 -1.51
N ILE A 112 6.71 -7.11 -0.65
CA ILE A 112 7.87 -7.95 -0.27
C ILE A 112 8.47 -8.63 -1.51
N ARG A 113 7.64 -9.10 -2.45
CA ARG A 113 8.13 -9.67 -3.72
C ARG A 113 8.86 -8.64 -4.57
N VAL A 114 8.38 -7.40 -4.61
CA VAL A 114 9.02 -6.30 -5.36
C VAL A 114 10.40 -5.95 -4.79
N VAL A 115 10.52 -5.80 -3.48
CA VAL A 115 11.81 -5.41 -2.84
C VAL A 115 12.86 -6.53 -2.91
N ASN A 116 12.43 -7.78 -3.08
CA ASN A 116 13.32 -8.92 -3.25
C ASN A 116 13.64 -9.22 -4.73
N ALA A 117 12.86 -8.70 -5.66
CA ALA A 117 13.19 -8.79 -7.07
C ALA A 117 14.33 -7.84 -7.44
N THR A 118 15.24 -8.29 -8.30
CA THR A 118 16.34 -7.45 -8.79
C THR A 118 15.81 -6.39 -9.76
N PRO A 119 16.01 -5.09 -9.49
CA PRO A 119 15.55 -4.04 -10.40
C PRO A 119 16.25 -4.15 -11.77
N PRO A 120 15.55 -3.84 -12.87
CA PRO A 120 16.16 -3.82 -14.18
C PRO A 120 17.26 -2.76 -14.27
N ALA A 121 18.31 -3.05 -15.05
CA ALA A 121 19.40 -2.11 -15.23
C ALA A 121 18.91 -0.82 -15.92
N PRO A 122 19.43 0.36 -15.52
CA PRO A 122 19.08 1.63 -16.17
C PRO A 122 19.33 1.57 -17.69
N GLY A 123 18.43 2.17 -18.46
CA GLY A 123 18.50 2.17 -19.93
C GLY A 123 17.98 0.90 -20.62
N THR A 124 17.55 -0.11 -19.86
CA THR A 124 16.82 -1.25 -20.44
C THR A 124 15.35 -0.90 -20.70
N PRO A 125 14.69 -1.57 -21.67
CA PRO A 125 13.25 -1.38 -21.90
C PRO A 125 12.40 -1.66 -20.66
N ALA A 126 12.82 -2.60 -19.81
CA ALA A 126 12.13 -2.92 -18.56
C ALA A 126 12.23 -1.78 -17.54
N ALA A 127 13.37 -1.08 -17.47
CA ALA A 127 13.53 0.10 -16.61
C ALA A 127 12.75 1.32 -17.09
N ALA A 128 12.36 1.36 -18.37
CA ALA A 128 11.55 2.44 -18.94
C ALA A 128 10.05 2.31 -18.60
N VAL A 129 9.59 1.16 -18.10
CA VAL A 129 8.19 0.96 -17.70
C VAL A 129 7.94 1.64 -16.36
N THR A 130 7.06 2.65 -16.38
CA THR A 130 6.67 3.39 -15.18
C THR A 130 5.62 2.64 -14.35
N ASP A 131 5.54 2.94 -13.05
CA ASP A 131 4.47 2.42 -12.17
C ASP A 131 3.08 2.79 -12.67
N ASP A 132 2.91 4.00 -13.21
CA ASP A 132 1.67 4.47 -13.82
C ASP A 132 1.24 3.62 -15.01
N GLU A 133 2.18 3.34 -15.94
CA GLU A 133 1.91 2.46 -17.08
C GLU A 133 1.56 1.05 -16.65
N LEU A 134 2.22 0.54 -15.61
CA LEU A 134 1.95 -0.79 -15.09
C LEU A 134 0.59 -0.88 -14.40
N ASN A 135 0.19 0.16 -13.66
CA ASN A 135 -1.16 0.25 -13.07
C ASN A 135 -2.24 0.26 -14.17
N ARG A 136 -2.04 1.04 -15.23
CA ARG A 136 -2.96 1.07 -16.39
C ARG A 136 -3.01 -0.28 -17.10
N PHE A 137 -1.86 -0.94 -17.25
CA PHE A 137 -1.77 -2.28 -17.85
C PHE A 137 -2.57 -3.31 -17.05
N VAL A 138 -2.42 -3.32 -15.72
CA VAL A 138 -3.16 -4.25 -14.86
C VAL A 138 -4.66 -3.93 -14.86
N ALA A 139 -5.04 -2.65 -14.84
CA ALA A 139 -6.45 -2.24 -14.95
C ALA A 139 -7.07 -2.71 -16.28
N ALA A 140 -6.36 -2.53 -17.41
CA ALA A 140 -6.78 -3.04 -18.71
C ALA A 140 -6.94 -4.57 -18.70
N MET A 141 -5.98 -5.30 -18.12
CA MET A 141 -6.06 -6.77 -18.00
C MET A 141 -7.27 -7.22 -17.19
N THR A 142 -7.61 -6.53 -16.09
CA THR A 142 -8.81 -6.82 -15.30
C THR A 142 -10.08 -6.59 -16.11
N GLN A 143 -10.18 -5.47 -16.84
CA GLN A 143 -11.33 -5.20 -17.72
C GLN A 143 -11.46 -6.23 -18.83
N ILE A 144 -10.35 -6.60 -19.48
CA ILE A 144 -10.30 -7.63 -20.52
C ILE A 144 -10.80 -8.98 -19.97
N ARG A 145 -10.37 -9.37 -18.76
CA ARG A 145 -10.83 -10.60 -18.11
C ARG A 145 -12.34 -10.54 -17.84
N THR A 146 -12.87 -9.41 -17.39
CA THR A 146 -14.32 -9.23 -17.18
C THR A 146 -15.10 -9.36 -18.49
N ILE A 147 -14.65 -8.71 -19.57
CA ILE A 147 -15.28 -8.80 -20.90
C ILE A 147 -15.25 -10.26 -21.39
N THR A 148 -14.10 -10.93 -21.22
CA THR A 148 -13.91 -12.32 -21.64
C THR A 148 -14.74 -13.30 -20.80
N ALA A 149 -14.94 -13.03 -19.51
CA ALA A 149 -15.80 -13.85 -18.64
C ALA A 149 -17.28 -13.76 -19.04
N GLN A 150 -17.71 -12.68 -19.68
CA GLN A 150 -19.07 -12.55 -20.24
C GLN A 150 -19.27 -13.36 -21.54
N VAL A 151 -18.21 -13.95 -22.11
CA VAL A 151 -18.28 -14.82 -23.29
C VAL A 151 -18.83 -16.20 -22.88
N GLN A 152 -20.15 -16.29 -22.71
CA GLN A 152 -20.82 -17.53 -22.31
C GLN A 152 -20.91 -18.60 -23.43
N ASN A 153 -20.53 -18.27 -24.68
CA ASN A 153 -20.75 -19.13 -25.86
C ASN A 153 -19.51 -19.38 -26.73
N ASN A 154 -18.29 -19.29 -26.17
CA ASN A 154 -17.02 -19.60 -26.86
C ASN A 154 -16.75 -18.83 -28.18
N GLN A 155 -17.49 -17.78 -28.51
CA GLN A 155 -17.24 -16.93 -29.66
C GLN A 155 -17.18 -15.46 -29.22
N ALA A 156 -16.01 -14.84 -29.43
CA ALA A 156 -15.88 -13.39 -29.31
C ALA A 156 -16.73 -12.73 -30.40
N THR A 157 -17.75 -11.97 -30.02
CA THR A 157 -18.54 -11.20 -30.99
C THR A 157 -17.73 -10.01 -31.51
N PRO A 158 -18.07 -9.44 -32.69
CA PRO A 158 -17.45 -8.20 -33.17
C PRO A 158 -17.54 -7.06 -32.13
N GLU A 159 -18.67 -6.97 -31.40
CA GLU A 159 -18.83 -6.01 -30.32
C GLU A 159 -17.84 -6.24 -29.18
N GLN A 160 -17.56 -7.50 -28.80
CA GLN A 160 -16.56 -7.82 -27.79
C GLN A 160 -15.14 -7.50 -28.25
N SER A 161 -14.82 -7.73 -29.53
CA SER A 161 -13.52 -7.30 -30.07
C SER A 161 -13.34 -5.78 -30.01
N ALA A 162 -14.41 -5.01 -30.25
CA ALA A 162 -14.40 -3.57 -30.08
C ALA A 162 -14.27 -3.17 -28.59
N GLN A 163 -14.93 -3.89 -27.67
CA GLN A 163 -14.81 -3.66 -26.23
C GLN A 163 -13.41 -3.96 -25.69
N LEU A 164 -12.72 -4.98 -26.20
CA LEU A 164 -11.34 -5.27 -25.84
C LEU A 164 -10.40 -4.12 -26.25
N THR A 165 -10.56 -3.59 -27.46
CA THR A 165 -9.82 -2.41 -27.92
C THR A 165 -10.15 -1.19 -27.05
N ALA A 166 -11.43 -0.96 -26.76
CA ALA A 166 -11.87 0.14 -25.91
C ALA A 166 -11.36 0.02 -24.46
N ALA A 167 -11.20 -1.19 -23.93
CA ALA A 167 -10.62 -1.42 -22.59
C ALA A 167 -9.13 -1.03 -22.55
N VAL A 168 -8.38 -1.36 -23.61
CA VAL A 168 -6.97 -0.95 -23.73
C VAL A 168 -6.87 0.56 -23.89
N GLU A 169 -7.64 1.16 -24.80
CA GLU A 169 -7.65 2.62 -25.02
C GLU A 169 -8.14 3.39 -23.79
N GLY A 170 -9.16 2.88 -23.10
CA GLY A 170 -9.71 3.45 -21.87
C GLY A 170 -8.74 3.41 -20.69
N SER A 171 -7.74 2.52 -20.73
CA SER A 171 -6.64 2.53 -19.77
C SER A 171 -5.61 3.64 -20.03
N GLY A 172 -5.69 4.34 -21.17
CA GLY A 172 -4.72 5.36 -21.58
C GLY A 172 -3.40 4.78 -22.11
N LEU A 173 -3.36 3.47 -22.38
CA LEU A 173 -2.26 2.81 -23.07
C LEU A 173 -2.61 2.62 -24.55
N THR A 174 -1.63 2.81 -25.44
CA THR A 174 -1.78 2.34 -26.81
C THR A 174 -1.68 0.82 -26.86
N THR A 175 -2.29 0.19 -27.87
CA THR A 175 -2.18 -1.27 -28.08
C THR A 175 -0.73 -1.73 -28.17
N GLU A 176 0.14 -0.96 -28.83
CA GLU A 176 1.57 -1.26 -28.92
C GLU A 176 2.26 -1.22 -27.55
N ARG A 177 1.98 -0.18 -26.74
CA ARG A 177 2.53 -0.08 -25.38
C ARG A 177 2.01 -1.19 -24.48
N PHE A 178 0.73 -1.52 -24.55
CA PHE A 178 0.14 -2.64 -23.81
C PHE A 178 0.83 -3.97 -24.15
N ASN A 179 1.00 -4.28 -25.43
CA ASN A 179 1.69 -5.51 -25.85
C ASN A 179 3.17 -5.53 -25.43
N THR A 180 3.84 -4.37 -25.50
CA THR A 180 5.23 -4.23 -25.05
C THR A 180 5.34 -4.51 -23.54
N ILE A 181 4.48 -3.89 -22.72
CA ILE A 181 4.47 -4.10 -21.27
C ILE A 181 4.12 -5.55 -20.96
N SER A 182 3.15 -6.16 -21.64
CA SER A 182 2.79 -7.57 -21.47
C SER A 182 4.01 -8.49 -21.62
N ARG A 183 4.77 -8.31 -22.70
CA ARG A 183 6.00 -9.08 -22.95
C ARG A 183 7.06 -8.83 -21.88
N LEU A 184 7.33 -7.57 -21.55
CA LEU A 184 8.34 -7.20 -20.55
C LEU A 184 8.00 -7.72 -19.15
N VAL A 185 6.72 -7.69 -18.78
CA VAL A 185 6.21 -8.30 -17.55
C VAL A 185 6.50 -9.80 -17.58
N SER A 186 6.15 -10.53 -18.65
CA SER A 186 6.47 -11.96 -18.74
C SER A 186 7.99 -12.28 -18.71
N GLU A 187 8.83 -11.38 -19.19
CA GLU A 187 10.30 -11.58 -19.26
C GLU A 187 11.05 -11.14 -17.98
N THR A 188 10.48 -10.23 -17.18
CA THR A 188 11.19 -9.56 -16.08
C THR A 188 10.51 -9.79 -14.73
N THR A 189 11.14 -10.57 -13.85
CA THR A 189 10.62 -10.87 -12.50
C THR A 189 10.24 -9.63 -11.70
N TYR A 190 11.02 -8.55 -11.79
CA TYR A 190 10.72 -7.28 -11.13
C TYR A 190 9.40 -6.66 -11.61
N LEU A 191 9.15 -6.67 -12.92
CA LEU A 191 7.90 -6.16 -13.48
C LEU A 191 6.71 -7.08 -13.16
N GLN A 192 6.92 -8.39 -13.05
CA GLN A 192 5.90 -9.33 -12.56
C GLN A 192 5.48 -8.96 -11.14
N ALA A 193 6.46 -8.85 -10.23
CA ALA A 193 6.19 -8.50 -8.84
C ALA A 193 5.47 -7.14 -8.72
N LYS A 194 5.85 -6.15 -9.52
CA LYS A 194 5.17 -4.85 -9.54
C LYS A 194 3.75 -4.93 -10.11
N ALA A 195 3.51 -5.76 -11.13
CA ALA A 195 2.19 -5.97 -11.68
C ALA A 195 1.26 -6.66 -10.67
N GLU A 196 1.78 -7.64 -9.93
CA GLU A 196 1.05 -8.27 -8.82
C GLU A 196 0.72 -7.27 -7.72
N LEU A 197 1.67 -6.39 -7.35
CA LEU A 197 1.44 -5.32 -6.37
C LEU A 197 0.35 -4.35 -6.84
N ALA A 198 0.38 -3.95 -8.11
CA ALA A 198 -0.67 -3.12 -8.69
C ALA A 198 -2.03 -3.83 -8.66
N GLY A 199 -2.08 -5.13 -8.96
CA GLY A 199 -3.29 -5.94 -8.86
C GLY A 199 -3.85 -6.00 -7.44
N ALA A 200 -3.02 -6.34 -6.46
CA ALA A 200 -3.42 -6.43 -5.06
C ALA A 200 -3.98 -5.09 -4.54
N ARG A 201 -3.37 -3.97 -4.94
CA ARG A 201 -3.86 -2.62 -4.59
C ARG A 201 -5.22 -2.31 -5.21
N LEU A 202 -5.46 -2.74 -6.44
CA LEU A 202 -6.77 -2.57 -7.09
C LEU A 202 -7.84 -3.39 -6.36
N GLU A 203 -7.54 -4.62 -5.95
CA GLU A 203 -8.47 -5.46 -5.19
C GLU A 203 -8.82 -4.87 -3.82
N THR A 204 -7.82 -4.36 -3.09
CA THR A 204 -8.05 -3.67 -1.80
C THR A 204 -8.82 -2.36 -1.97
N GLY A 205 -8.54 -1.59 -3.03
CA GLY A 205 -9.22 -0.33 -3.33
C GLY A 205 -10.67 -0.47 -3.80
N VAL A 206 -11.03 -1.61 -4.38
CA VAL A 206 -12.41 -1.94 -4.79
C VAL A 206 -13.24 -2.50 -3.63
N SER A 207 -12.60 -2.96 -2.55
CA SER A 207 -13.25 -3.59 -1.38
C SER A 207 -13.59 -2.61 -0.25
N GLN A 208 -13.50 -1.30 -0.48
CA GLN A 208 -13.81 -0.22 0.49
C GLN A 208 -14.98 0.62 -0.02
#